data_AF-A0A2V9Y813-F1
#
_entry.id   AF-A0A2V9Y813-F1
#
_cell.length_a   1.000
_cell.length_b   1.000
_cell.length_c   1.000
_cell.angle_alpha   90.00
_cell.angle_beta   90.00
_cell.angle_gamma   90.00
#
_symmetry.space_group_name_H-M   'P 1'
#
loop_
_entity.id
_entity.type
_entity.pdbx_description
1 polymer ?
#
loop_
_entity_poly.entity_id
_entity_poly.type
_entity_poly.pdbx_seq_one_letter_code
_entity_poly.pdbx_strand_id
1 'polypeptide(L)'
;MKNETIAGMKNSFERSAIASVAILLGLLILIKLPASIQNTRAGRLADRVLSKIRVSNFKAEDLETLDAGYYEGLRKEGSVDPSLRFRDDFLEYDYKPNLHLKVAGLGRTTNSFGMYDREYTVEKPPRTWRIALLGDSMALGPFGHNYEALLENRLNETRPDPDIQKFEVLNFAVGGYRITQIMETMIERAAPFHPDVYMVAITGVGVSHRWSFHIGHLLQRKIDLKYDFLRKVVADAHVQPSDSLETMDEPEW
;
A
#
# COMPACT_ATOMS: atom_id res chain seq x y z
N MET A 1 -34.75 14.49 16.21
CA MET A 1 -33.70 13.48 15.93
C MET A 1 -32.43 14.07 15.29
N LYS A 2 -32.45 14.84 14.18
CA LYS A 2 -31.22 15.41 13.58
C LYS A 2 -30.41 16.35 14.49
N ASN A 3 -31.06 17.16 15.32
CA ASN A 3 -30.37 18.16 16.15
C ASN A 3 -29.67 17.58 17.39
N GLU A 4 -30.15 16.45 17.93
CA GLU A 4 -29.52 15.80 19.10
C GLU A 4 -28.26 15.03 18.70
N THR A 5 -28.23 14.43 17.50
CA THR A 5 -27.06 13.73 16.97
C THR A 5 -25.89 14.68 16.67
N ILE A 6 -26.18 15.87 16.15
CA ILE A 6 -25.17 16.90 15.87
C ILE A 6 -24.61 17.50 17.18
N ALA A 7 -25.46 17.72 18.19
CA ALA A 7 -25.02 18.18 19.51
C ALA A 7 -24.15 17.13 20.23
N GLY A 8 -24.49 15.83 20.10
CA GLY A 8 -23.70 14.73 20.63
C GLY A 8 -22.31 14.58 19.98
N MET A 9 -22.23 14.75 18.66
CA MET A 9 -20.96 14.74 17.91
C MET A 9 -20.07 15.95 18.24
N LYS A 10 -20.65 17.13 18.46
CA LYS A 10 -19.89 18.33 18.83
C LYS A 10 -19.27 18.16 20.22
N ASN A 11 -20.03 17.61 21.16
CA ASN A 11 -19.55 17.29 22.51
C ASN A 11 -18.47 16.19 22.52
N SER A 12 -18.55 15.19 21.64
CA SER A 12 -17.50 14.16 21.54
C SER A 12 -16.23 14.66 20.86
N PHE A 13 -16.36 15.51 19.84
CA PHE A 13 -15.24 16.17 19.18
C PHE A 13 -14.53 17.15 20.12
N GLU A 14 -15.26 18.00 20.84
CA GLU A 14 -14.68 18.93 21.82
C GLU A 14 -13.95 18.20 22.95
N ARG A 15 -14.54 17.12 23.49
CA ARG A 15 -13.86 16.28 24.50
C ARG A 15 -12.61 15.61 23.95
N SER A 16 -12.66 15.11 22.73
CA SER A 16 -11.51 14.47 22.09
C SER A 16 -10.41 15.48 21.75
N ALA A 17 -10.78 16.66 21.26
CA ALA A 17 -9.84 17.75 20.97
C ALA A 17 -9.17 18.27 22.26
N ILE A 18 -9.93 18.46 23.34
CA ILE A 18 -9.38 18.85 24.65
C ILE A 18 -8.46 17.75 25.17
N ALA A 19 -8.84 16.48 25.06
CA ALA A 19 -7.98 15.37 25.46
C ALA A 19 -6.69 15.31 24.64
N SER A 20 -6.77 15.49 23.32
CA SER A 20 -5.60 15.53 22.43
C SER A 20 -4.69 16.71 22.74
N VAL A 21 -5.24 17.91 22.95
CA VAL A 21 -4.45 19.09 23.35
C VAL A 21 -3.81 18.88 24.72
N ALA A 22 -4.52 18.30 25.68
CA ALA A 22 -3.98 17.99 27.00
C ALA A 22 -2.85 16.95 26.94
N ILE A 23 -2.99 15.94 26.09
CA ILE A 23 -1.95 14.93 25.83
C ILE A 23 -0.73 15.59 25.18
N LEU A 24 -0.94 16.43 24.15
CA LEU A 24 0.16 17.13 23.46
C LEU A 24 0.89 18.11 24.39
N LEU A 25 0.16 18.87 25.21
CA LEU A 25 0.74 19.75 26.22
C LEU A 25 1.47 18.94 27.31
N GLY A 26 0.91 17.81 27.74
CA GLY A 26 1.56 16.89 28.68
C GLY A 26 2.88 16.34 28.12
N LEU A 27 2.89 15.94 26.85
CA LEU A 27 4.10 15.48 26.14
C LEU A 27 5.12 16.61 25.98
N LEU A 28 4.70 17.84 25.68
CA LEU A 28 5.58 19.02 25.60
C LEU A 28 6.21 19.37 26.96
N ILE A 29 5.44 19.24 28.05
CA ILE A 29 5.93 19.44 29.41
C ILE A 29 6.93 18.34 29.78
N LEU A 30 6.64 17.08 29.41
CA LEU A 30 7.55 15.95 29.59
C LEU A 30 8.89 16.15 28.85
N ILE A 31 8.88 16.77 27.67
CA ILE A 31 10.09 17.08 26.89
C ILE A 31 10.94 18.18 27.57
N LYS A 32 10.30 19.11 28.28
CA LYS A 32 10.95 20.25 28.97
C LYS A 32 11.24 20.01 30.46
N LEU A 33 11.11 18.78 30.96
CA LEU A 33 11.38 18.47 32.36
C LEU A 33 12.84 18.82 32.73
N PRO A 34 13.08 19.59 33.82
CA PRO A 34 14.42 19.88 34.31
C PRO A 34 15.17 18.58 34.67
N ALA A 35 16.48 18.54 34.40
CA ALA A 35 17.34 17.38 34.68
C ALA A 35 17.26 16.89 36.14
N SER A 36 16.88 17.76 37.09
CA SER A 36 16.71 17.42 38.50
C SER A 36 15.58 16.42 38.80
N ILE A 37 14.61 16.23 37.88
CA ILE A 37 13.47 15.33 38.08
C ILE A 37 13.77 13.90 37.55
N GLN A 38 14.82 13.72 36.75
CA GLN A 38 15.17 12.43 36.11
C GLN A 38 15.45 11.31 37.12
N ASN A 39 15.97 11.63 38.31
CA ASN A 39 16.26 10.65 39.36
C ASN A 39 15.03 10.25 40.21
N THR A 40 13.87 10.86 39.99
CA THR A 40 12.63 10.49 40.68
C THR A 40 11.96 9.29 40.01
N ARG A 41 11.03 8.62 40.72
CA ARG A 41 10.25 7.50 40.15
C ARG A 41 9.42 7.93 38.94
N ALA A 42 8.88 9.15 38.96
CA ALA A 42 8.16 9.73 37.83
C ALA A 42 9.09 10.09 36.67
N GLY A 43 10.27 10.65 36.96
CA GLY A 43 11.30 10.95 35.95
C GLY A 43 11.80 9.71 35.22
N ARG A 44 12.07 8.60 35.93
CA ARG A 44 12.47 7.33 35.30
C ARG A 44 11.37 6.69 34.45
N LEU A 45 10.10 6.87 34.82
CA LEU A 45 8.97 6.40 34.03
C LEU A 45 8.81 7.24 32.76
N ALA A 46 8.93 8.57 32.91
CA ALA A 46 8.95 9.52 31.80
C ALA A 46 10.12 9.22 30.85
N ASP A 47 11.34 9.00 31.36
CA ASP A 47 12.51 8.63 30.55
C ASP A 47 12.34 7.29 29.85
N ARG A 48 11.64 6.31 30.42
CA ARG A 48 11.38 5.02 29.74
C ARG A 48 10.40 5.15 28.59
N VAL A 49 9.45 6.08 28.67
CA VAL A 49 8.50 6.39 27.60
C VAL A 49 9.15 7.30 26.57
N LEU A 50 9.82 8.35 27.04
CA LEU A 50 10.54 9.29 26.19
C LEU A 50 11.75 8.66 25.53
N SER A 51 12.45 7.67 26.09
CA SER A 51 13.54 6.99 25.40
C SER A 51 13.06 6.19 24.21
N LYS A 52 11.83 5.67 24.24
CA LYS A 52 11.16 5.03 23.09
C LYS A 52 10.72 6.03 22.02
N ILE A 53 10.54 7.31 22.38
CA ILE A 53 10.10 8.40 21.48
C ILE A 53 11.30 9.24 20.99
N ARG A 54 12.34 9.41 21.83
CA ARG A 54 13.62 10.10 21.60
C ARG A 54 14.61 9.25 20.82
N VAL A 55 14.23 8.05 20.39
CA VAL A 55 14.83 7.46 19.19
C VAL A 55 14.38 8.31 18.00
N SER A 56 14.87 9.56 17.96
CA SER A 56 14.64 10.54 16.91
C SER A 56 15.42 10.20 15.64
N ASN A 57 16.14 9.09 15.65
CA ASN A 57 16.61 8.41 14.48
C ASN A 57 15.96 7.03 14.50
N PHE A 58 14.73 6.93 14.01
CA PHE A 58 14.42 5.79 13.15
C PHE A 58 15.56 5.78 12.13
N LYS A 59 16.56 4.91 12.32
CA LYS A 59 17.57 4.74 11.29
C LYS A 59 16.84 4.41 10.00
N ALA A 60 17.38 4.81 8.85
CA ALA A 60 16.95 4.25 7.58
C ALA A 60 16.84 2.72 7.69
N GLU A 61 17.82 2.09 8.35
CA GLU A 61 17.86 0.69 8.81
C GLU A 61 16.64 0.20 9.63
N ASP A 62 16.05 1.00 10.51
CA ASP A 62 14.89 0.59 11.34
C ASP A 62 13.56 0.77 10.61
N LEU A 63 13.45 1.83 9.78
CA LEU A 63 12.35 1.95 8.81
C LEU A 63 12.45 0.83 7.77
N GLU A 64 13.66 0.46 7.38
CA GLU A 64 13.99 -0.67 6.52
C GLU A 64 13.70 -1.99 7.19
N THR A 65 13.96 -2.17 8.48
CA THR A 65 13.61 -3.42 9.18
C THR A 65 12.11 -3.55 9.37
N LEU A 66 11.37 -2.44 9.51
CA LEU A 66 9.91 -2.42 9.52
C LEU A 66 9.30 -2.63 8.14
N ASP A 67 9.89 -2.05 7.09
CA ASP A 67 9.45 -2.15 5.69
C ASP A 67 9.82 -3.50 5.09
N ALA A 68 11.07 -3.95 5.29
CA ALA A 68 11.52 -5.32 5.05
C ALA A 68 10.67 -6.28 5.88
N GLY A 69 10.48 -6.12 7.19
CA GLY A 69 9.60 -7.00 7.96
C GLY A 69 8.14 -7.06 7.44
N TYR A 70 7.63 -5.97 6.88
CA TYR A 70 6.30 -5.89 6.26
C TYR A 70 6.22 -6.60 4.89
N TYR A 71 7.30 -6.61 4.10
CA TYR A 71 7.36 -7.23 2.76
C TYR A 71 8.19 -8.53 2.68
N GLU A 72 8.94 -8.91 3.72
CA GLU A 72 9.68 -10.17 3.84
C GLU A 72 8.75 -11.35 4.15
N GLY A 73 7.51 -11.08 4.60
CA GLY A 73 6.41 -12.05 4.57
C GLY A 73 6.02 -12.50 3.15
N LEU A 74 6.59 -11.87 2.11
CA LEU A 74 6.52 -12.29 0.72
C LEU A 74 7.70 -13.19 0.30
N ARG A 75 8.68 -13.46 1.20
CA ARG A 75 9.81 -14.37 0.93
C ARG A 75 9.45 -15.80 1.34
N LYS A 76 10.04 -16.75 0.63
CA LYS A 76 9.84 -18.20 0.79
C LYS A 76 10.27 -18.75 2.17
N GLU A 77 10.95 -17.96 2.99
CA GLU A 77 11.53 -18.37 4.29
C GLU A 77 10.96 -17.62 5.52
N GLY A 78 9.75 -17.08 5.39
CA GLY A 78 8.89 -16.61 6.49
C GLY A 78 7.46 -17.14 6.34
N SER A 79 6.53 -16.78 7.23
CA SER A 79 5.11 -17.10 7.04
C SER A 79 4.59 -16.36 5.80
N VAL A 80 4.67 -17.04 4.65
CA VAL A 80 4.20 -16.56 3.36
C VAL A 80 2.76 -16.09 3.50
N ASP A 81 2.45 -14.87 3.06
CA ASP A 81 1.06 -14.39 2.96
C ASP A 81 0.25 -15.42 2.16
N PRO A 82 -0.68 -16.15 2.79
CA PRO A 82 -1.36 -17.27 2.15
C PRO A 82 -2.27 -16.82 1.00
N SER A 83 -2.56 -15.51 0.89
CA SER A 83 -3.31 -14.94 -0.21
C SER A 83 -2.52 -14.86 -1.52
N LEU A 84 -1.19 -15.00 -1.48
CA LEU A 84 -0.34 -14.82 -2.64
C LEU A 84 -0.06 -16.11 -3.39
N ARG A 85 0.10 -15.94 -4.69
CA ARG A 85 0.62 -16.91 -5.64
C ARG A 85 1.90 -16.31 -6.24
N PHE A 86 3.02 -16.99 -6.05
CA PHE A 86 4.26 -16.62 -6.71
C PHE A 86 4.26 -17.02 -8.17
N ARG A 87 4.98 -16.24 -8.97
CA ARG A 87 5.12 -16.35 -10.42
C ARG A 87 6.60 -16.36 -10.77
N ASP A 88 6.92 -16.96 -11.91
CA ASP A 88 8.27 -16.98 -12.49
C ASP A 88 8.33 -16.06 -13.73
N ASP A 89 7.68 -14.91 -13.63
CA ASP A 89 7.63 -13.87 -14.66
C ASP A 89 7.80 -12.47 -14.06
N PHE A 90 7.70 -11.45 -14.92
CA PHE A 90 7.95 -10.05 -14.57
C PHE A 90 7.11 -9.54 -13.38
N LEU A 91 5.91 -10.08 -13.12
CA LEU A 91 5.09 -9.65 -11.98
C LEU A 91 5.54 -10.28 -10.66
N GLU A 92 6.21 -11.43 -10.71
CA GLU A 92 6.78 -12.21 -9.59
C GLU A 92 5.79 -12.81 -8.59
N TYR A 93 4.65 -12.16 -8.36
CA TYR A 93 3.57 -12.65 -7.54
C TYR A 93 2.27 -11.93 -7.87
N ASP A 94 1.14 -12.54 -7.57
CA ASP A 94 -0.16 -11.91 -7.52
C ASP A 94 -1.03 -12.56 -6.43
N TYR A 95 -2.29 -12.14 -6.32
CA TYR A 95 -3.23 -12.79 -5.42
C TYR A 95 -3.90 -14.00 -6.06
N LYS A 96 -4.10 -15.04 -5.24
CA LYS A 96 -4.88 -16.22 -5.62
C LYS A 96 -6.32 -15.82 -5.94
N PRO A 97 -6.92 -16.39 -6.99
CA PRO A 97 -8.35 -16.20 -7.28
C PRO A 97 -9.23 -16.96 -6.28
N ASN A 98 -10.48 -16.52 -6.15
CA ASN A 98 -11.52 -17.16 -5.33
C ASN A 98 -11.10 -17.40 -3.87
N LEU A 99 -10.38 -16.43 -3.30
CA LEU A 99 -9.87 -16.53 -1.95
C LEU A 99 -10.92 -16.07 -0.95
N HIS A 100 -11.08 -16.80 0.16
CA HIS A 100 -11.90 -16.40 1.30
C HIS A 100 -11.16 -16.67 2.61
N LEU A 101 -10.25 -15.76 2.98
CA LEU A 101 -9.49 -15.89 4.24
C LEU A 101 -10.13 -15.09 5.37
N LYS A 102 -10.48 -15.78 6.45
CA LYS A 102 -10.88 -15.17 7.71
C LYS A 102 -9.63 -14.85 8.54
N VAL A 103 -8.92 -13.78 8.19
CA VAL A 103 -7.80 -13.24 8.99
C VAL A 103 -8.32 -12.08 9.86
N ALA A 104 -7.86 -12.00 11.10
CA ALA A 104 -8.20 -10.90 12.00
C ALA A 104 -7.78 -9.53 11.40
N GLY A 105 -8.72 -8.58 11.35
CA GLY A 105 -8.51 -7.24 10.80
C GLY A 105 -9.17 -7.02 9.45
N LEU A 106 -8.60 -7.57 8.37
CA LEU A 106 -8.91 -7.16 6.99
C LEU A 106 -9.43 -8.30 6.07
N GLY A 107 -9.88 -9.43 6.62
CA GLY A 107 -10.53 -10.54 5.90
C GLY A 107 -10.35 -10.55 4.37
N ARG A 108 -9.37 -11.31 3.86
CA ARG A 108 -8.96 -11.21 2.44
C ARG A 108 -9.90 -12.03 1.57
N THR A 109 -10.77 -11.34 0.83
CA THR A 109 -11.61 -11.93 -0.21
C THR A 109 -11.14 -11.47 -1.57
N THR A 110 -10.97 -12.40 -2.50
CA THR A 110 -10.69 -12.08 -3.91
C THR A 110 -11.73 -12.66 -4.84
N ASN A 111 -12.00 -11.98 -5.95
CA ASN A 111 -12.85 -12.50 -7.02
C ASN A 111 -12.15 -13.62 -7.82
N SER A 112 -12.84 -14.14 -8.83
CA SER A 112 -12.35 -15.19 -9.73
C SER A 112 -11.10 -14.82 -10.53
N PHE A 113 -10.74 -13.53 -10.56
CA PHE A 113 -9.51 -13.00 -11.16
C PHE A 113 -8.45 -12.64 -10.12
N GLY A 114 -8.68 -12.84 -8.82
CA GLY A 114 -7.72 -12.46 -7.79
C GLY A 114 -7.71 -10.96 -7.44
N MET A 115 -8.71 -10.19 -7.85
CA MET A 115 -8.88 -8.79 -7.41
C MET A 115 -9.49 -8.75 -6.01
N TYR A 116 -9.07 -7.80 -5.17
CA TYR A 116 -9.68 -7.55 -3.85
C TYR A 116 -10.99 -6.77 -4.00
N ASP A 117 -11.90 -7.34 -4.79
CA ASP A 117 -13.09 -6.66 -5.27
C ASP A 117 -14.17 -7.70 -5.60
N ARG A 118 -15.37 -7.24 -5.93
CA ARG A 118 -16.46 -8.07 -6.41
C ARG A 118 -16.14 -8.72 -7.77
N GLU A 119 -17.04 -9.58 -8.23
CA GLU A 119 -16.94 -10.19 -9.56
C GLU A 119 -17.23 -9.18 -10.68
N TYR A 120 -16.50 -9.32 -11.79
CA TYR A 120 -16.70 -8.57 -13.03
C TYR A 120 -16.65 -9.52 -14.23
N THR A 121 -17.24 -9.12 -15.35
CA THR A 121 -17.09 -9.86 -16.61
C THR A 121 -15.86 -9.36 -17.36
N VAL A 122 -15.14 -10.24 -18.08
CA VAL A 122 -14.06 -9.80 -18.97
C VAL A 122 -14.65 -8.94 -20.11
N GLU A 123 -15.68 -9.45 -20.78
CA GLU A 123 -16.46 -8.68 -21.74
C GLU A 123 -17.12 -7.47 -21.08
N LYS A 124 -16.94 -6.29 -21.67
CA LYS A 124 -17.51 -5.04 -21.15
C LYS A 124 -19.01 -4.98 -21.41
N PRO A 125 -19.87 -4.88 -20.38
CA PRO A 125 -21.31 -4.77 -20.60
C PRO A 125 -21.65 -3.49 -21.37
N PRO A 126 -22.75 -3.48 -22.15
CA PRO A 126 -23.17 -2.30 -22.90
C PRO A 126 -23.46 -1.13 -21.96
N ARG A 127 -23.16 0.10 -22.43
CA ARG A 127 -23.37 1.36 -21.68
C ARG A 127 -22.69 1.37 -20.30
N THR A 128 -21.57 0.67 -20.19
CA THR A 128 -20.75 0.61 -18.97
C THR A 128 -19.42 1.32 -19.22
N TRP A 129 -19.06 2.21 -18.30
CA TRP A 129 -17.76 2.87 -18.27
C TRP A 129 -16.85 2.19 -17.26
N ARG A 130 -15.70 1.71 -17.71
CA ARG A 130 -14.74 0.97 -16.89
C ARG A 130 -13.53 1.80 -16.53
N ILE A 131 -13.21 1.81 -15.24
CA ILE A 131 -12.00 2.40 -14.69
C ILE A 131 -11.16 1.24 -14.14
N ALA A 132 -9.96 1.05 -14.66
CA ALA A 132 -8.98 0.15 -14.07
C ALA A 132 -8.16 0.92 -13.04
N LEU A 133 -8.32 0.60 -11.75
CA LEU A 133 -7.50 1.14 -10.68
C LEU A 133 -6.25 0.28 -10.53
N LEU A 134 -5.08 0.93 -10.58
CA LEU A 134 -3.77 0.32 -10.50
C LEU A 134 -2.99 0.94 -9.34
N GLY A 135 -2.26 0.14 -8.58
CA GLY A 135 -1.45 0.66 -7.47
C GLY A 135 -0.92 -0.42 -6.53
N ASP A 136 -0.53 0.03 -5.35
CA ASP A 136 0.06 -0.79 -4.29
C ASP A 136 -0.93 -1.04 -3.12
N SER A 137 -0.41 -1.36 -1.94
CA SER A 137 -1.20 -1.62 -0.72
C SER A 137 -2.10 -0.45 -0.32
N MET A 138 -1.73 0.79 -0.66
CA MET A 138 -2.54 1.98 -0.41
C MET A 138 -3.78 2.02 -1.30
N ALA A 139 -3.69 1.45 -2.51
CA ALA A 139 -4.79 1.37 -3.46
C ALA A 139 -5.70 0.16 -3.23
N LEU A 140 -5.20 -0.88 -2.56
CA LEU A 140 -5.97 -2.08 -2.26
C LEU A 140 -7.09 -1.82 -1.24
N GLY A 141 -6.75 -1.20 -0.10
CA GLY A 141 -7.67 -0.92 1.00
C GLY A 141 -8.43 -2.15 1.56
N PRO A 142 -9.35 -1.96 2.53
CA PRO A 142 -10.24 -3.01 3.01
C PRO A 142 -11.32 -3.34 1.99
N PHE A 143 -11.51 -4.62 1.66
CA PHE A 143 -12.54 -5.09 0.73
C PHE A 143 -13.92 -4.46 1.01
N GLY A 144 -14.54 -3.85 -0.01
CA GLY A 144 -15.88 -3.28 0.06
C GLY A 144 -16.01 -1.97 0.86
N HIS A 145 -14.93 -1.51 1.49
CA HIS A 145 -14.88 -0.25 2.26
C HIS A 145 -13.68 0.63 1.87
N ASN A 146 -13.02 0.27 0.78
CA ASN A 146 -11.92 0.97 0.17
C ASN A 146 -12.44 2.10 -0.74
N TYR A 147 -11.55 3.04 -1.09
CA TYR A 147 -11.97 4.30 -1.68
C TYR A 147 -12.53 4.13 -3.10
N GLU A 148 -12.15 3.07 -3.80
CA GLU A 148 -12.64 2.76 -5.13
C GLU A 148 -14.08 2.26 -5.10
N ALA A 149 -14.47 1.49 -4.07
CA ALA A 149 -15.86 1.13 -3.87
C ALA A 149 -16.72 2.37 -3.57
N LEU A 150 -16.19 3.32 -2.78
CA LEU A 150 -16.85 4.61 -2.53
C LEU A 150 -16.96 5.45 -3.81
N LEU A 151 -15.91 5.48 -4.62
CA LEU A 151 -15.89 6.17 -5.91
C LEU A 151 -16.92 5.56 -6.87
N GLU A 152 -16.93 4.24 -6.99
CA GLU A 152 -17.86 3.54 -7.88
C GLU A 152 -19.32 3.78 -7.47
N ASN A 153 -19.62 3.66 -6.18
CA ASN A 153 -20.96 3.96 -5.66
C ASN A 153 -21.37 5.39 -5.98
N ARG A 154 -20.48 6.36 -5.71
CA ARG A 154 -20.76 7.77 -6.00
C ARG A 154 -21.00 8.02 -7.49
N LEU A 155 -20.21 7.43 -8.38
CA LEU A 155 -20.39 7.58 -9.84
C LEU A 155 -21.73 6.99 -10.31
N ASN A 156 -22.12 5.83 -9.77
CA ASN A 156 -23.39 5.21 -10.11
C ASN A 156 -24.62 5.92 -9.50
N GLU A 157 -24.45 6.60 -8.37
CA GLU A 157 -25.47 7.44 -7.74
C GLU A 157 -25.66 8.76 -8.49
N THR A 158 -24.56 9.45 -8.84
CA THR A 158 -24.63 10.78 -9.47
C THR A 158 -24.92 10.71 -10.96
N ARG A 159 -24.50 9.63 -11.63
CA ARG A 159 -24.65 9.42 -13.09
C ARG A 159 -24.29 10.68 -13.87
N PRO A 160 -23.01 11.11 -13.85
CA PRO A 160 -22.60 12.40 -14.42
C PRO A 160 -22.79 12.49 -15.93
N ASP A 161 -22.89 11.35 -16.62
CA ASP A 161 -23.11 11.24 -18.05
C ASP A 161 -24.40 10.43 -18.31
N PRO A 162 -25.37 10.96 -19.09
CA PRO A 162 -26.63 10.27 -19.38
C PRO A 162 -26.49 9.05 -20.29
N ASP A 163 -25.42 8.94 -21.08
CA ASP A 163 -25.18 7.81 -21.99
C ASP A 163 -24.56 6.60 -21.24
N ILE A 164 -23.98 6.84 -20.08
CA ILE A 164 -23.38 5.83 -19.20
C ILE A 164 -24.42 5.38 -18.17
N GLN A 165 -24.76 4.09 -18.19
CA GLN A 165 -25.74 3.50 -17.25
C GLN A 165 -25.09 2.87 -16.02
N LYS A 166 -23.82 2.49 -16.14
CA LYS A 166 -23.08 1.83 -15.08
C LYS A 166 -21.62 2.26 -15.12
N PHE A 167 -21.07 2.55 -13.94
CA PHE A 167 -19.63 2.66 -13.74
C PHE A 167 -19.14 1.40 -13.04
N GLU A 168 -18.03 0.87 -13.52
CA GLU A 168 -17.29 -0.23 -12.89
C GLU A 168 -15.87 0.25 -12.60
N VAL A 169 -15.45 0.17 -11.33
CA VAL A 169 -14.07 0.48 -10.92
C VAL A 169 -13.41 -0.82 -10.50
N LEU A 170 -12.59 -1.39 -11.39
CA LEU A 170 -11.93 -2.68 -11.17
C LEU A 170 -10.60 -2.45 -10.46
N ASN A 171 -10.46 -2.96 -9.23
CA ASN A 171 -9.22 -2.81 -8.46
C ASN A 171 -8.18 -3.89 -8.78
N PHE A 172 -7.14 -3.51 -9.54
CA PHE A 172 -6.00 -4.34 -9.87
C PHE A 172 -4.78 -4.09 -8.97
N ALA A 173 -4.93 -3.33 -7.89
CA ALA A 173 -3.83 -3.05 -6.98
C ALA A 173 -3.30 -4.34 -6.32
N VAL A 174 -1.98 -4.39 -6.10
CA VAL A 174 -1.33 -5.50 -5.39
C VAL A 174 -0.34 -4.93 -4.38
N GLY A 175 -0.46 -5.37 -3.13
CA GLY A 175 0.42 -4.92 -2.07
C GLY A 175 1.89 -5.19 -2.38
N GLY A 176 2.73 -4.15 -2.25
CA GLY A 176 4.17 -4.25 -2.49
C GLY A 176 4.61 -4.05 -3.94
N TYR A 177 3.67 -3.89 -4.89
CA TYR A 177 4.04 -3.60 -6.26
C TYR A 177 4.75 -2.25 -6.40
N ARG A 178 5.84 -2.27 -7.17
CA ARG A 178 6.57 -1.06 -7.60
C ARG A 178 6.06 -0.58 -8.96
N ILE A 179 6.48 0.61 -9.40
CA ILE A 179 5.99 1.23 -10.64
C ILE A 179 6.10 0.29 -11.86
N THR A 180 7.16 -0.50 -11.98
CA THR A 180 7.35 -1.48 -13.04
C THR A 180 6.28 -2.57 -13.03
N GLN A 181 5.97 -3.14 -11.86
CA GLN A 181 4.91 -4.13 -11.70
C GLN A 181 3.52 -3.52 -11.89
N ILE A 182 3.30 -2.28 -11.43
CA ILE A 182 2.04 -1.56 -11.62
C ILE A 182 1.78 -1.33 -13.13
N MET A 183 2.80 -0.93 -13.89
CA MET A 183 2.69 -0.76 -15.35
C MET A 183 2.52 -2.10 -16.07
N GLU A 184 3.19 -3.16 -15.62
CA GLU A 184 2.96 -4.49 -16.16
C GLU A 184 1.53 -4.97 -15.93
N THR A 185 0.97 -4.67 -14.76
CA THR A 185 -0.41 -5.04 -14.41
C THR A 185 -1.43 -4.35 -15.31
N MET A 186 -1.14 -3.11 -15.72
CA MET A 186 -1.92 -2.39 -16.72
C MET A 186 -2.03 -3.17 -18.03
N ILE A 187 -0.90 -3.70 -18.50
CA ILE A 187 -0.77 -4.36 -19.81
C ILE A 187 -1.31 -5.80 -19.75
N GLU A 188 -0.84 -6.61 -18.81
CA GLU A 188 -1.16 -8.03 -18.75
C GLU A 188 -2.57 -8.27 -18.17
N ARG A 189 -2.93 -7.53 -17.12
CA ARG A 189 -4.08 -7.88 -16.28
C ARG A 189 -5.29 -7.00 -16.53
N ALA A 190 -5.09 -5.69 -16.67
CA ALA A 190 -6.19 -4.74 -16.82
C ALA A 190 -6.65 -4.58 -18.28
N ALA A 191 -5.73 -4.57 -19.25
CA ALA A 191 -6.09 -4.41 -20.67
C ALA A 191 -7.13 -5.41 -21.20
N PRO A 192 -7.14 -6.70 -20.81
CA PRO A 192 -8.19 -7.65 -21.22
C PRO A 192 -9.62 -7.25 -20.81
N PHE A 193 -9.79 -6.38 -19.81
CA PHE A 193 -11.11 -5.91 -19.36
C PHE A 193 -11.61 -4.69 -20.14
N HIS A 194 -10.87 -4.24 -21.16
CA HIS A 194 -11.22 -3.08 -22.00
C HIS A 194 -11.64 -1.82 -21.21
N PRO A 195 -10.83 -1.38 -20.23
CA PRO A 195 -11.12 -0.18 -19.46
C PRO A 195 -11.13 1.06 -20.37
N ASP A 196 -12.01 2.00 -20.06
CA ASP A 196 -12.09 3.31 -20.72
C ASP A 196 -11.07 4.29 -20.11
N VAL A 197 -10.72 4.09 -18.83
CA VAL A 197 -9.74 4.90 -18.11
C VAL A 197 -8.84 3.99 -17.26
N TYR A 198 -7.54 4.30 -17.26
CA TYR A 198 -6.59 3.76 -16.30
C TYR A 198 -6.32 4.81 -15.23
N MET A 199 -6.59 4.47 -13.97
CA MET A 199 -6.31 5.29 -12.80
C MET A 199 -5.12 4.68 -12.07
N VAL A 200 -3.97 5.37 -12.12
CA VAL A 200 -2.74 4.90 -11.47
C VAL A 200 -2.54 5.65 -10.16
N ALA A 201 -2.69 4.95 -9.05
CA ALA A 201 -2.41 5.46 -7.71
C ALA A 201 -0.90 5.37 -7.45
N ILE A 202 -0.19 6.47 -7.72
CA ILE A 202 1.24 6.58 -7.44
C ILE A 202 1.44 6.99 -5.99
N THR A 203 2.17 6.17 -5.23
CA THR A 203 2.55 6.46 -3.84
C THR A 203 4.06 6.42 -3.68
N GLY A 204 4.57 6.87 -2.53
CA GLY A 204 5.99 6.75 -2.21
C GLY A 204 6.52 5.31 -2.26
N VAL A 205 5.66 4.31 -2.04
CA VAL A 205 6.01 2.87 -2.17
C VAL A 205 6.22 2.51 -3.64
N GLY A 206 5.39 3.03 -4.54
CA GLY A 206 5.48 2.74 -5.97
C GLY A 206 6.67 3.38 -6.68
N VAL A 207 7.11 4.58 -6.24
CA VAL A 207 8.13 5.40 -6.94
C VAL A 207 9.36 5.76 -6.10
N SER A 208 9.55 5.17 -4.92
CA SER A 208 10.83 5.31 -4.21
C SER A 208 11.98 4.74 -5.06
N HIS A 209 13.22 5.15 -4.76
CA HIS A 209 14.43 4.61 -5.39
C HIS A 209 14.46 3.07 -5.38
N ARG A 210 13.81 2.47 -4.37
CA ARG A 210 13.62 1.02 -4.20
C ARG A 210 12.79 0.32 -5.28
N TRP A 211 12.32 1.01 -6.31
CA TRP A 211 11.76 0.32 -7.48
C TRP A 211 12.81 -0.58 -8.14
N SER A 212 14.11 -0.27 -7.98
CA SER A 212 15.25 -1.09 -8.41
C SER A 212 15.25 -2.50 -7.81
N PHE A 213 14.69 -2.72 -6.61
CA PHE A 213 14.60 -4.06 -5.99
C PHE A 213 13.89 -5.06 -6.88
N HIS A 214 12.83 -4.62 -7.57
CA HIS A 214 12.11 -5.48 -8.50
C HIS A 214 13.05 -5.96 -9.60
N ILE A 215 13.82 -5.05 -10.19
CA ILE A 215 14.81 -5.38 -11.23
C ILE A 215 15.91 -6.29 -10.71
N GLY A 216 16.45 -6.00 -9.52
CA GLY A 216 17.46 -6.84 -8.88
C GLY A 216 16.96 -8.25 -8.60
N HIS A 217 15.72 -8.38 -8.14
CA HIS A 217 15.13 -9.69 -7.84
C HIS A 217 14.86 -10.50 -9.12
N LEU A 218 14.40 -9.86 -10.21
CA LEU A 218 14.30 -10.50 -11.53
C LEU A 218 15.67 -11.03 -11.98
N LEU A 219 16.74 -10.24 -11.86
CA LEU A 219 18.10 -10.66 -12.23
C LEU A 219 18.60 -11.83 -11.38
N GLN A 220 18.48 -11.74 -10.06
CA GLN A 220 18.89 -12.79 -9.11
C GLN A 220 18.16 -14.12 -9.37
N ARG A 221 16.87 -14.03 -9.71
CA ARG A 221 16.04 -15.19 -10.05
C ARG A 221 16.16 -15.65 -11.51
N LYS A 222 16.95 -14.95 -12.33
CA LYS A 222 17.12 -15.21 -13.76
C LYS A 222 15.80 -15.14 -14.54
N ILE A 223 14.91 -14.24 -14.14
CA ILE A 223 13.66 -13.93 -14.83
C ILE A 223 13.95 -12.86 -15.89
N ASP A 224 13.32 -12.98 -17.05
CA ASP A 224 13.46 -11.99 -18.12
C ASP A 224 12.98 -10.60 -17.67
N LEU A 225 13.81 -9.58 -17.87
CA LEU A 225 13.48 -8.18 -17.64
C LEU A 225 12.38 -7.66 -18.58
N LYS A 226 11.99 -8.44 -19.60
CA LYS A 226 10.88 -8.23 -20.54
C LYS A 226 11.03 -7.04 -21.48
N TYR A 227 11.51 -5.91 -21.00
CA TYR A 227 11.63 -4.65 -21.71
C TYR A 227 13.08 -4.29 -22.04
N ASP A 228 13.35 -3.91 -23.29
CA ASP A 228 14.69 -3.55 -23.74
C ASP A 228 15.30 -2.38 -22.97
N PHE A 229 14.48 -1.41 -22.55
CA PHE A 229 14.97 -0.28 -21.76
C PHE A 229 15.50 -0.73 -20.38
N LEU A 230 14.88 -1.74 -19.76
CA LEU A 230 15.36 -2.27 -18.47
C LEU A 230 16.67 -3.05 -18.65
N ARG A 231 16.79 -3.83 -19.73
CA ARG A 231 18.06 -4.48 -20.09
C ARG A 231 19.17 -3.45 -20.30
N LYS A 232 18.85 -2.33 -20.97
CA LYS A 232 19.77 -1.21 -21.16
C LYS A 232 20.15 -0.54 -19.83
N VAL A 233 19.18 -0.25 -18.96
CA VAL A 233 19.45 0.36 -17.63
C VAL A 233 20.37 -0.53 -16.81
N VAL A 234 20.11 -1.84 -16.76
CA VAL A 234 20.95 -2.82 -16.05
C VAL A 234 22.37 -2.86 -16.64
N ALA A 235 22.49 -2.85 -17.96
CA ALA A 235 23.79 -2.86 -18.63
C ALA A 235 24.60 -1.57 -18.39
N ASP A 236 23.93 -0.41 -18.48
CA ASP A 236 24.53 0.90 -18.27
C ASP A 236 24.97 1.09 -16.80
N ALA A 237 24.21 0.52 -15.85
CA ALA A 237 24.52 0.54 -14.42
C ALA A 237 25.50 -0.58 -13.99
N HIS A 238 25.96 -1.42 -14.91
CA HIS A 238 26.87 -2.55 -14.67
C HIS A 238 26.40 -3.57 -13.61
N VAL A 239 25.09 -3.64 -13.35
CA VAL A 239 24.51 -4.50 -12.31
C VAL A 239 24.68 -5.98 -12.65
N GLN A 240 25.17 -6.76 -11.68
CA GLN A 240 25.34 -8.20 -11.75
C GLN A 240 24.28 -8.95 -10.92
N PRO A 241 23.89 -10.17 -11.32
CA PRO A 241 23.00 -11.00 -10.52
C PRO A 241 23.53 -11.36 -9.12
N SER A 242 24.84 -11.24 -8.89
CA SER A 242 25.47 -11.47 -7.59
C SER A 242 25.47 -10.25 -6.68
N ASP A 243 25.13 -9.06 -7.19
CA ASP A 243 25.12 -7.84 -6.40
C ASP A 243 24.05 -7.92 -5.32
N SER A 244 24.35 -7.37 -4.14
CA SER A 244 23.36 -7.33 -3.08
C SER A 244 22.26 -6.36 -3.48
N LEU A 245 21.02 -6.67 -3.10
CA LEU A 245 19.90 -5.75 -3.32
C LEU A 245 20.10 -4.42 -2.55
N GLU A 246 20.97 -4.42 -1.54
CA GLU A 246 21.42 -3.23 -0.81
C GLU A 246 22.34 -2.34 -1.65
N THR A 247 23.28 -2.90 -2.43
CA THR A 247 24.18 -2.13 -3.31
C THR A 247 23.48 -1.50 -4.52
N MET A 248 22.29 -1.96 -4.88
CA MET A 248 21.47 -1.37 -5.94
C MET A 248 20.68 -0.13 -5.48
N ASP A 249 20.83 0.25 -4.20
CA ASP A 249 19.99 1.21 -3.50
C ASP A 249 20.78 2.41 -2.94
N GLU A 250 22.12 2.40 -3.03
CA GLU A 250 22.93 3.53 -2.58
C GLU A 250 22.87 4.69 -3.60
N PRO A 251 22.36 5.86 -3.23
CA PRO A 251 22.47 7.04 -4.08
C PRO A 251 23.94 7.47 -4.19
N GLU A 252 24.47 7.58 -5.42
CA GLU A 252 25.80 8.16 -5.68
C GLU A 252 25.88 9.70 -5.48
N TRP A 253 25.13 10.28 -4.53
CA TRP A 253 25.16 11.74 -4.29
C TRP A 253 25.27 12.12 -2.83
#